data_AF-A0A8S1CCU8-F1
#
_entry.id   AF-A0A8S1CCU8-F1
#
_cell.length_a   1.000
_cell.length_b   1.000
_cell.length_c   1.000
_cell.angle_alpha   90.00
_cell.angle_beta   90.00
_cell.angle_gamma   90.00
#
_symmetry.space_group_name_H-M   'P 1'
#
loop_
_entity.id
_entity.type
_entity.pdbx_description
1 polymer ?
#
loop_
_entity_poly.entity_id
_entity_poly.type
_entity_poly.pdbx_seq_one_letter_code
_entity_poly.pdbx_strand_id
1 'polypeptide(L)'
;MFQGLVDFLVFLILSAYYIIESIIINLIPRHYRAGWRETLRGEIALVTGGGNGIGRTLCSKLSRLGATVVIWDINSQGAEDTAAMLRQEGGKAHSYKCDISNNDDVYATAKKVRQEVGKVTILVNNAGIVSGKTLLETPDAMIKKTFDVNILAHFWTTKAFLPDMIAGDNGHIVTIASLAGLVGVNKLVDYSASKFAAVGFDEALRLELEVEGKRGVSTTVVCPYYVSTGMFEGVKSR
;
A
#
# COMPACT_ATOMS: atom_id res chain seq x y z
N MET A 1 -8.60 -36.62 -23.43
CA MET A 1 -9.78 -37.07 -22.64
C MET A 1 -9.38 -37.48 -21.22
N PHE A 2 -8.35 -38.32 -21.03
CA PHE A 2 -7.87 -38.72 -19.71
C PHE A 2 -7.34 -37.56 -18.84
N GLN A 3 -6.50 -36.67 -19.41
CA GLN A 3 -5.97 -35.50 -18.68
C GLN A 3 -7.08 -34.57 -18.16
N GLY A 4 -8.09 -34.28 -18.98
CA GLY A 4 -9.21 -33.43 -18.57
C GLY A 4 -10.07 -34.05 -17.45
N LEU A 5 -10.15 -35.38 -17.36
CA LEU A 5 -10.83 -36.05 -16.25
C LEU A 5 -10.01 -35.92 -14.95
N VAL A 6 -8.68 -36.04 -15.05
CA VAL A 6 -7.76 -35.83 -13.91
C VAL A 6 -7.83 -34.39 -13.41
N ASP A 7 -7.74 -33.40 -14.31
CA ASP A 7 -7.82 -31.98 -13.96
C ASP A 7 -9.18 -31.64 -13.32
N PHE A 8 -10.27 -32.22 -13.82
CA PHE A 8 -11.61 -32.05 -13.25
C PHE A 8 -11.72 -32.66 -11.85
N LEU A 9 -11.15 -33.84 -11.61
CA LEU A 9 -11.12 -34.46 -10.28
C LEU A 9 -10.25 -33.67 -9.30
N VAL A 10 -9.08 -33.19 -9.74
CA VAL A 10 -8.21 -32.31 -8.94
C VAL A 10 -8.94 -31.01 -8.59
N PHE A 11 -9.63 -30.41 -9.55
CA PHE A 11 -10.45 -29.22 -9.32
C PHE A 11 -11.54 -29.46 -8.27
N LEU A 12 -12.27 -30.58 -8.34
CA LEU A 12 -13.30 -30.91 -7.36
C LEU A 12 -12.72 -31.13 -5.95
N ILE A 13 -11.58 -31.81 -5.85
CA ILE A 13 -10.89 -32.05 -4.58
C ILE A 13 -10.41 -30.73 -3.97
N LEU A 14 -9.73 -29.88 -4.77
CA LEU A 14 -9.27 -28.57 -4.32
C LEU A 14 -10.44 -27.67 -3.94
N SER A 15 -11.51 -27.66 -4.72
CA SER A 15 -12.72 -26.89 -4.41
C SER A 15 -13.34 -27.33 -3.09
N ALA A 16 -13.48 -28.63 -2.85
CA ALA A 16 -13.99 -29.15 -1.58
C ALA A 16 -13.07 -28.79 -0.41
N TYR A 17 -11.76 -28.90 -0.59
CA TYR A 17 -10.76 -28.50 0.41
C TYR A 17 -10.91 -27.02 0.80
N TYR A 18 -10.91 -26.11 -0.19
CA TYR A 18 -11.02 -24.66 0.06
C TYR A 18 -12.38 -24.25 0.63
N ILE A 19 -13.47 -24.95 0.28
CA ILE A 19 -14.79 -24.72 0.88
C ILE A 19 -14.77 -25.12 2.37
N ILE A 20 -14.23 -26.29 2.70
CA ILE A 20 -14.14 -26.77 4.08
C ILE A 20 -13.23 -25.85 4.89
N GLU A 21 -12.07 -25.49 4.36
CA GLU A 21 -11.15 -24.53 4.97
C GLU A 21 -11.86 -23.20 5.21
N SER A 22 -12.59 -22.66 4.23
CA SER A 22 -13.34 -21.41 4.37
C SER A 22 -14.43 -21.49 5.45
N ILE A 23 -15.13 -22.62 5.59
CA ILE A 23 -16.13 -22.82 6.65
C ILE A 23 -15.45 -22.84 8.02
N ILE A 24 -14.33 -23.55 8.16
CA ILE A 24 -13.53 -23.58 9.40
C ILE A 24 -13.04 -22.16 9.75
N ILE A 25 -12.49 -21.45 8.76
CA ILE A 25 -12.07 -20.05 8.80
C ILE A 25 -13.28 -19.09 8.80
N ASN A 26 -14.53 -19.53 8.97
CA ASN A 26 -15.63 -18.62 9.27
C ASN A 26 -16.22 -18.90 10.65
N LEU A 27 -16.18 -20.16 11.09
CA LEU A 27 -16.70 -20.58 12.39
C LEU A 27 -15.75 -20.27 13.56
N ILE A 28 -14.43 -20.25 13.37
CA ILE A 28 -13.48 -19.92 14.45
C ILE A 28 -13.51 -18.41 14.72
N PRO A 29 -13.84 -17.90 15.92
CA PRO A 29 -13.87 -16.47 16.18
C PRO A 29 -12.53 -15.77 15.90
N ARG A 30 -12.58 -14.53 15.38
CA ARG A 30 -11.38 -13.73 15.00
C ARG A 30 -10.31 -13.64 16.10
N HIS A 31 -10.69 -13.68 17.37
CA HIS A 31 -9.74 -13.61 18.49
C HIS A 31 -8.94 -14.92 18.70
N TYR A 32 -9.46 -16.08 18.33
CA TYR A 32 -8.72 -17.36 18.33
C TYR A 32 -7.79 -17.50 17.10
N ARG A 33 -8.06 -16.74 16.03
CA ARG A 33 -7.16 -16.61 14.87
C ARG A 33 -6.08 -15.53 15.03
N ALA A 34 -6.12 -14.76 16.11
CA ALA A 34 -5.13 -13.70 16.33
C ALA A 34 -3.69 -14.26 16.46
N GLY A 35 -3.54 -15.52 16.91
CA GLY A 35 -2.27 -16.24 16.95
C GLY A 35 -1.79 -16.77 15.58
N TRP A 36 -2.65 -16.73 14.55
CA TRP A 36 -2.34 -17.09 13.16
C TRP A 36 -1.95 -15.87 12.33
N ARG A 37 -1.79 -14.70 12.96
CA ARG A 37 -1.21 -13.54 12.29
C ARG A 37 0.25 -13.83 12.05
N GLU A 38 0.64 -13.87 10.78
CA GLU A 38 2.05 -13.76 10.41
C GLU A 38 2.64 -12.56 11.13
N THR A 39 3.64 -12.84 11.97
CA THR A 39 4.39 -11.78 12.63
C THR A 39 5.29 -11.16 11.57
N LEU A 40 5.26 -9.83 11.46
CA LEU A 40 6.13 -9.09 10.53
C LEU A 40 7.51 -8.83 11.17
N ARG A 41 7.95 -9.69 12.09
CA ARG A 41 9.25 -9.57 12.75
C ARG A 41 10.34 -9.79 11.73
N GLY A 42 11.27 -8.84 11.65
CA GLY A 42 12.36 -8.87 10.68
C GLY A 42 12.03 -8.14 9.37
N GLU A 43 10.75 -7.86 9.12
CA GLU A 43 10.33 -7.09 7.95
C GLU A 43 10.56 -5.58 8.16
N ILE A 44 10.90 -4.88 7.07
CA ILE A 44 11.05 -3.43 7.03
C ILE A 44 9.93 -2.87 6.16
N ALA A 45 8.97 -2.19 6.78
CA ALA A 45 7.79 -1.65 6.12
C ALA A 45 7.88 -0.13 5.96
N LEU A 46 7.90 0.34 4.72
CA LEU A 46 7.88 1.75 4.38
C LEU A 46 6.46 2.21 4.07
N VAL A 47 6.01 3.30 4.71
CA VAL A 47 4.71 3.92 4.45
C VAL A 47 4.89 5.37 4.04
N THR A 48 4.45 5.70 2.82
CA THR A 48 4.38 7.10 2.36
C THR A 48 3.14 7.79 2.91
N GLY A 49 3.24 9.08 3.25
CA GLY A 49 2.14 9.81 3.91
C GLY A 49 1.84 9.24 5.30
N GLY A 50 2.84 8.68 5.98
CA GLY A 50 2.68 8.01 7.26
C GLY A 50 2.56 8.97 8.45
N GLY A 51 2.67 10.28 8.24
CA GLY A 51 2.64 11.28 9.29
C GLY A 51 1.23 11.58 9.84
N ASN A 52 0.16 11.20 9.14
CA ASN A 52 -1.22 11.46 9.58
C ASN A 52 -2.23 10.39 9.08
N GLY A 53 -3.49 10.55 9.46
CA GLY A 53 -4.64 9.85 8.85
C GLY A 53 -4.49 8.32 8.77
N ILE A 54 -4.77 7.78 7.58
CA ILE A 54 -4.68 6.34 7.31
C ILE A 54 -3.23 5.87 7.44
N GLY A 55 -2.26 6.64 6.94
CA GLY A 55 -0.85 6.30 6.98
C GLY A 55 -0.34 6.08 8.41
N ARG A 56 -0.62 7.01 9.33
CA ARG A 56 -0.28 6.87 10.75
C ARG A 56 -0.90 5.61 11.37
N THR A 57 -2.16 5.33 11.04
CA THR A 57 -2.84 4.12 11.52
C THR A 57 -2.21 2.84 10.98
N LEU A 58 -1.80 2.84 9.71
CA LEU A 58 -1.06 1.73 9.10
C LEU A 58 0.29 1.51 9.79
N CYS A 59 1.04 2.59 10.01
CA CYS A 59 2.32 2.54 10.74
C CYS A 59 2.17 1.90 12.13
N SER A 60 1.14 2.30 12.91
CA SER A 60 0.86 1.68 14.21
C SER A 60 0.52 0.20 14.11
N LYS A 61 -0.30 -0.20 13.13
CA LYS A 61 -0.65 -1.62 12.94
C LYS A 61 0.56 -2.46 12.52
N LEU A 62 1.39 -1.98 11.61
CA LEU A 62 2.61 -2.65 11.16
C LEU A 62 3.60 -2.81 12.33
N SER A 63 3.77 -1.76 13.13
CA SER A 63 4.64 -1.80 14.30
C SER A 63 4.16 -2.84 15.33
N ARG A 64 2.86 -2.90 15.61
CA ARG A 64 2.26 -3.90 16.52
C ARG A 64 2.38 -5.34 16.01
N LEU A 65 2.57 -5.54 14.71
CA LEU A 65 2.85 -6.85 14.13
C LEU A 65 4.34 -7.23 14.18
N GLY A 66 5.21 -6.29 14.59
CA GLY A 66 6.65 -6.51 14.81
C GLY A 66 7.55 -5.96 13.70
N ALA A 67 7.01 -5.26 12.70
CA ALA A 67 7.80 -4.67 11.63
C ALA A 67 8.64 -3.48 12.11
N THR A 68 9.80 -3.28 11.47
CA THR A 68 10.51 -1.99 11.53
C THR A 68 9.83 -1.05 10.56
N VAL A 69 9.31 0.09 11.06
CA VAL A 69 8.49 1.00 10.26
C VAL A 69 9.31 2.20 9.78
N VAL A 70 9.32 2.44 8.48
CA VAL A 70 9.92 3.63 7.85
C VAL A 70 8.79 4.54 7.40
N ILE A 71 8.77 5.77 7.91
CA ILE A 71 7.71 6.75 7.69
C ILE A 71 8.23 7.83 6.77
N TRP A 72 7.64 7.95 5.59
CA TRP A 72 7.90 9.06 4.69
C TRP A 72 6.73 10.03 4.69
N ASP A 73 7.02 11.31 4.84
CA ASP A 73 6.02 12.36 4.71
C ASP A 73 6.66 13.67 4.27
N ILE A 74 5.90 14.55 3.62
CA ILE A 74 6.36 15.91 3.32
C ILE A 74 6.38 16.77 4.60
N ASN A 75 5.49 16.47 5.55
CA ASN A 75 5.47 17.06 6.88
C ASN A 75 6.41 16.29 7.82
N SER A 76 7.63 16.79 7.96
CA SER A 76 8.66 16.19 8.82
C SER A 76 8.23 16.06 10.28
N GLN A 77 7.48 17.03 10.81
CA GLN A 77 7.00 16.96 12.19
C GLN A 77 5.98 15.85 12.36
N GLY A 78 5.00 15.74 11.46
CA GLY A 78 3.99 14.68 11.51
C GLY A 78 4.58 13.28 11.38
N ALA A 79 5.61 13.13 10.52
CA ALA A 79 6.37 11.89 10.39
C ALA A 79 7.10 11.53 11.70
N GLU A 80 7.78 12.50 12.31
CA GLU A 80 8.53 12.28 13.55
C GLU A 80 7.61 12.02 14.74
N ASP A 81 6.50 12.74 14.87
CA ASP A 81 5.49 12.50 15.90
C ASP A 81 4.98 11.06 15.83
N THR A 82 4.74 10.56 14.62
CA THR A 82 4.32 9.18 14.41
C THR A 82 5.44 8.21 14.81
N ALA A 83 6.68 8.44 14.37
CA ALA A 83 7.81 7.58 14.72
C ALA A 83 8.09 7.55 16.23
N ALA A 84 8.02 8.70 16.90
CA ALA A 84 8.20 8.82 18.35
C ALA A 84 7.11 8.06 19.10
N MET A 85 5.84 8.18 18.69
CA MET A 85 4.73 7.41 19.24
C MET A 85 4.99 5.91 19.13
N LEU A 86 5.42 5.41 17.97
CA LEU A 86 5.71 3.98 17.78
C LEU A 86 6.88 3.51 18.64
N ARG A 87 7.92 4.33 18.78
CA ARG A 87 9.06 4.04 19.66
C ARG A 87 8.64 3.97 21.13
N GLN A 88 7.75 4.85 21.57
CA GLN A 88 7.18 4.83 22.92
C GLN A 88 6.33 3.58 23.18
N GLU A 89 5.64 3.07 22.16
CA GLU A 89 4.92 1.78 22.21
C GLU A 89 5.85 0.55 22.15
N GLY A 90 7.18 0.74 22.12
CA GLY A 90 8.19 -0.33 22.08
C GLY A 90 8.52 -0.85 20.67
N GLY A 91 8.02 -0.19 19.63
CA GLY A 91 8.31 -0.50 18.23
C GLY A 91 9.63 0.09 17.72
N LYS A 92 10.04 -0.33 16.53
CA LYS A 92 11.17 0.26 15.79
C LYS A 92 10.61 1.15 14.68
N ALA A 93 10.93 2.44 14.70
CA ALA A 93 10.42 3.37 13.71
C ALA A 93 11.43 4.48 13.36
N HIS A 94 11.53 4.78 12.06
CA HIS A 94 12.37 5.81 11.47
C HIS A 94 11.51 6.77 10.65
N SER A 95 11.77 8.06 10.72
CA SER A 95 11.05 9.09 9.98
C SER A 95 11.98 9.78 8.97
N TYR A 96 11.46 10.09 7.79
CA TYR A 96 12.16 10.84 6.77
C TYR A 96 11.22 11.88 6.15
N LYS A 97 11.73 13.10 5.99
CA LYS A 97 11.09 14.08 5.12
C LYS A 97 11.33 13.67 3.66
N CYS A 98 10.27 13.47 2.90
CA CYS A 98 10.34 13.15 1.48
C CYS A 98 9.13 13.77 0.76
N ASP A 99 9.38 14.65 -0.22
CA ASP A 99 8.36 15.01 -1.20
C ASP A 99 8.34 13.96 -2.30
N ILE A 100 7.38 13.03 -2.18
CA ILE A 100 7.25 11.93 -3.13
C ILE A 100 6.81 12.38 -4.53
N SER A 101 6.42 13.65 -4.72
CA SER A 101 6.15 14.20 -6.06
C SER A 101 7.42 14.51 -6.86
N ASN A 102 8.58 14.44 -6.21
CA ASN A 102 9.89 14.66 -6.81
C ASN A 102 10.68 13.35 -6.83
N ASN A 103 10.94 12.83 -8.03
CA ASN A 103 11.66 11.56 -8.22
C ASN A 103 13.09 11.60 -7.64
N ASP A 104 13.79 12.74 -7.71
CA ASP A 104 15.15 12.86 -7.19
C ASP A 104 15.16 12.77 -5.66
N ASP A 105 14.17 13.35 -4.99
CA ASP A 105 14.00 13.26 -3.54
C ASP A 105 13.65 11.83 -3.11
N VAL A 106 12.79 11.14 -3.87
CA VAL A 106 12.47 9.72 -3.66
C VAL A 106 13.73 8.86 -3.73
N TYR A 107 14.54 9.00 -4.78
CA TYR A 107 15.74 8.17 -4.94
C TYR A 107 16.82 8.51 -3.90
N ALA A 108 17.01 9.79 -3.59
CA ALA A 108 17.95 10.23 -2.56
C ALA A 108 17.55 9.70 -1.17
N THR A 109 16.27 9.78 -0.82
CA THR A 109 15.77 9.30 0.46
C THR A 109 15.76 7.78 0.54
N ALA A 110 15.42 7.07 -0.55
CA ALA A 110 15.52 5.61 -0.62
C ALA A 110 16.95 5.12 -0.36
N LYS A 111 17.97 5.83 -0.89
CA LYS A 111 19.38 5.52 -0.62
C LYS A 111 19.72 5.66 0.86
N LYS A 112 19.24 6.71 1.53
CA LYS A 112 19.43 6.91 2.98
C LYS A 112 18.79 5.78 3.78
N VAL A 113 17.53 5.44 3.48
CA VAL A 113 16.81 4.33 4.13
C VAL A 113 17.59 3.01 3.99
N ARG A 114 18.10 2.72 2.79
CA ARG A 114 18.90 1.51 2.54
C ARG A 114 20.18 1.46 3.39
N GLN A 115 20.81 2.61 3.63
CA GLN A 115 22.05 2.72 4.41
C GLN A 115 21.80 2.68 5.93
N GLU A 116 20.75 3.34 6.40
CA GLU A 116 20.50 3.56 7.82
C GLU A 116 19.60 2.49 8.46
N VAL A 117 18.69 1.90 7.68
CA VAL A 117 17.66 0.95 8.17
C VAL A 117 17.84 -0.43 7.55
N GLY A 118 17.98 -0.49 6.22
CA GLY A 118 18.15 -1.73 5.47
C GLY A 118 17.22 -1.86 4.27
N LYS A 119 17.06 -3.10 3.78
CA LYS A 119 16.24 -3.40 2.60
C LYS A 119 14.76 -3.38 2.96
N VAL A 120 13.99 -2.50 2.33
CA VAL A 120 12.53 -2.45 2.49
C VAL A 120 11.92 -3.69 1.85
N THR A 121 11.13 -4.43 2.61
CA THR A 121 10.42 -5.64 2.17
C THR A 121 8.93 -5.38 1.98
N ILE A 122 8.37 -4.36 2.66
CA ILE A 122 6.98 -3.95 2.45
C ILE A 122 6.95 -2.48 2.05
N LEU A 123 6.45 -2.16 0.87
CA LEU A 123 6.26 -0.79 0.39
C LEU A 123 4.77 -0.46 0.36
N VAL A 124 4.33 0.49 1.17
CA VAL A 124 2.96 1.00 1.16
C VAL A 124 2.93 2.37 0.49
N ASN A 125 2.48 2.39 -0.75
CA ASN A 125 2.15 3.58 -1.52
C ASN A 125 0.79 4.13 -1.05
N ASN A 126 0.83 4.91 0.03
CA ASN A 126 -0.36 5.42 0.74
C ASN A 126 -0.62 6.92 0.54
N ALA A 127 0.42 7.72 0.41
CA ALA A 127 0.27 9.17 0.28
C ALA A 127 -0.66 9.54 -0.90
N GLY A 128 -1.47 10.58 -0.69
CA GLY A 128 -2.37 11.06 -1.72
C GLY A 128 -2.89 12.44 -1.40
N ILE A 129 -3.41 13.10 -2.43
CA ILE A 129 -4.10 14.38 -2.34
C ILE A 129 -5.36 14.36 -3.21
N VAL A 130 -6.25 15.32 -2.97
CA VAL A 130 -7.53 15.45 -3.66
C VAL A 130 -7.84 16.93 -3.89
N SER A 131 -8.39 17.27 -5.06
CA SER A 131 -8.79 18.65 -5.39
C SER A 131 -10.16 19.03 -4.80
N GLY A 132 -11.14 18.12 -4.89
CA GLY A 132 -12.51 18.30 -4.42
C GLY A 132 -13.34 19.31 -5.23
N LYS A 133 -12.91 19.65 -6.45
CA LYS A 133 -13.53 20.67 -7.32
C LYS A 133 -14.07 20.07 -8.62
N THR A 134 -14.99 20.77 -9.28
CA THR A 134 -15.36 20.40 -10.64
C THR A 134 -14.16 20.59 -11.58
N LEU A 135 -14.11 19.85 -12.68
CA LEU A 135 -12.96 19.91 -13.61
C LEU A 135 -12.63 21.34 -14.05
N LEU A 136 -13.64 22.15 -14.35
CA LEU A 136 -13.46 23.54 -14.81
C LEU A 136 -12.96 24.49 -13.71
N GLU A 137 -13.17 24.14 -12.43
CA GLU A 137 -12.72 24.92 -11.27
C GLU A 137 -11.37 24.44 -10.71
N THR A 138 -10.91 23.26 -11.15
CA THR A 138 -9.64 22.69 -10.72
C THR A 138 -8.50 23.33 -11.51
N PRO A 139 -7.54 24.02 -10.86
CA PRO A 139 -6.40 24.58 -11.56
C PRO A 139 -5.51 23.47 -12.16
N ASP A 140 -4.97 23.68 -13.36
CA ASP A 140 -4.09 22.71 -14.04
C ASP A 140 -2.93 22.24 -13.16
N ALA A 141 -2.34 23.15 -12.38
CA ALA A 141 -1.26 22.81 -11.46
C ALA A 141 -1.69 21.80 -10.38
N MET A 142 -2.94 21.88 -9.94
CA MET A 142 -3.49 20.93 -8.97
C MET A 142 -3.76 19.57 -9.64
N ILE A 143 -4.25 19.56 -10.88
CA ILE A 143 -4.40 18.32 -11.66
C ILE A 143 -3.05 17.61 -11.76
N LYS A 144 -2.00 18.32 -12.19
CA LYS A 144 -0.64 17.78 -12.29
C LYS A 144 -0.16 17.23 -10.94
N LYS A 145 -0.27 18.02 -9.87
CA LYS A 145 0.14 17.60 -8.53
C LYS A 145 -0.62 16.35 -8.06
N THR A 146 -1.92 16.24 -8.37
CA THR A 146 -2.72 15.03 -8.07
C THR A 146 -2.10 13.81 -8.74
N PHE A 147 -1.70 13.89 -10.01
CA PHE A 147 -1.02 12.79 -10.69
C PHE A 147 0.39 12.53 -10.16
N ASP A 148 1.17 13.58 -9.89
CA ASP A 148 2.53 13.43 -9.37
C ASP A 148 2.53 12.65 -8.04
N VAL A 149 1.61 12.99 -7.14
CA VAL A 149 1.53 12.36 -5.81
C VAL A 149 0.78 11.02 -5.84
N ASN A 150 -0.38 10.94 -6.49
CA ASN A 150 -1.26 9.77 -6.37
C ASN A 150 -0.86 8.60 -7.27
N ILE A 151 -0.02 8.84 -8.28
CA ILE A 151 0.37 7.78 -9.22
C ILE A 151 1.84 7.82 -9.62
N LEU A 152 2.40 8.94 -10.09
CA LEU A 152 3.80 8.93 -10.54
C LEU A 152 4.76 8.59 -9.39
N ALA A 153 4.45 9.02 -8.17
CA ALA A 153 5.12 8.59 -6.96
C ALA A 153 5.23 7.08 -6.82
N HIS A 154 4.19 6.32 -7.18
CA HIS A 154 4.18 4.86 -7.07
C HIS A 154 5.21 4.22 -8.01
N PHE A 155 5.41 4.80 -9.20
CA PHE A 155 6.44 4.34 -10.12
C PHE A 155 7.83 4.58 -9.52
N TRP A 156 8.09 5.77 -8.97
CA TRP A 156 9.42 6.10 -8.45
C TRP A 156 9.77 5.29 -7.20
N THR A 157 8.83 5.16 -6.26
CA THR A 157 9.05 4.35 -5.05
C THR A 157 9.22 2.87 -5.41
N THR A 158 8.40 2.34 -6.32
CA THR A 158 8.53 0.96 -6.78
C THR A 158 9.88 0.74 -7.46
N LYS A 159 10.31 1.61 -8.37
CA LYS A 159 11.65 1.53 -8.99
C LYS A 159 12.79 1.62 -7.98
N ALA A 160 12.60 2.35 -6.89
CA ALA A 160 13.62 2.50 -5.85
C ALA A 160 13.80 1.23 -4.98
N PHE A 161 12.72 0.51 -4.70
CA PHE A 161 12.70 -0.59 -3.72
C PHE A 161 12.51 -1.99 -4.32
N LEU A 162 11.82 -2.12 -5.45
CA LEU A 162 11.54 -3.41 -6.10
C LEU A 162 12.80 -4.23 -6.44
N PRO A 163 13.93 -3.63 -6.90
CA PRO A 163 15.13 -4.41 -7.19
C PRO A 163 15.66 -5.19 -5.99
N ASP A 164 15.62 -4.60 -4.79
CA ASP A 164 16.07 -5.28 -3.56
C ASP A 164 15.09 -6.39 -3.14
N MET A 165 13.79 -6.18 -3.33
CA MET A 165 12.74 -7.17 -3.07
C MET A 165 12.89 -8.40 -3.98
N ILE A 166 13.11 -8.17 -5.27
CA ILE A 166 13.36 -9.24 -6.26
C ILE A 166 14.66 -9.98 -5.92
N ALA A 167 15.74 -9.26 -5.61
CA ALA A 167 17.02 -9.88 -5.28
C ALA A 167 16.96 -10.69 -3.96
N GLY A 168 16.08 -10.29 -3.04
CA GLY A 168 15.86 -10.98 -1.77
C GLY A 168 14.81 -12.10 -1.84
N ASP A 169 14.10 -12.25 -2.97
CA ASP A 169 12.92 -13.11 -3.11
C ASP A 169 11.90 -12.90 -1.96
N ASN A 170 11.79 -11.66 -1.49
CA ASN A 170 10.89 -11.26 -0.41
C ASN A 170 10.47 -9.80 -0.61
N GLY A 171 9.19 -9.60 -0.96
CA GLY A 171 8.64 -8.28 -1.14
C GLY A 171 7.12 -8.24 -1.14
N HIS A 172 6.56 -7.11 -0.71
CA HIS A 172 5.15 -6.79 -0.84
C HIS A 172 4.96 -5.32 -1.18
N ILE A 173 4.39 -5.05 -2.35
CA ILE A 173 3.98 -3.69 -2.75
C ILE A 173 2.49 -3.54 -2.52
N VAL A 174 2.12 -2.54 -1.72
CA VAL A 174 0.73 -2.23 -1.39
C VAL A 174 0.38 -0.87 -1.99
N THR A 175 -0.63 -0.85 -2.85
CA THR A 175 -1.13 0.34 -3.53
C THR A 175 -2.43 0.79 -2.88
N ILE A 176 -2.42 1.94 -2.19
CA ILE A 176 -3.65 2.52 -1.65
C ILE A 176 -4.32 3.36 -2.74
N ALA A 177 -5.31 2.77 -3.39
CA ALA A 177 -6.16 3.40 -4.37
C ALA A 177 -7.35 4.10 -3.68
N SER A 178 -8.56 3.80 -4.11
CA SER A 178 -9.84 4.30 -3.58
C SER A 178 -10.98 3.54 -4.25
N LEU A 179 -12.19 3.56 -3.69
CA LEU A 179 -13.39 3.25 -4.48
C LEU A 179 -13.44 4.12 -5.76
N ALA A 180 -12.95 5.35 -5.69
CA ALA A 180 -12.82 6.24 -6.86
C ALA A 180 -11.83 5.73 -7.93
N GLY A 181 -11.10 4.64 -7.66
CA GLY A 181 -10.30 3.93 -8.66
C GLY A 181 -11.05 2.83 -9.41
N LEU A 182 -12.31 2.58 -9.05
CA LEU A 182 -13.19 1.60 -9.69
C LEU A 182 -14.43 2.28 -10.30
N VAL A 183 -14.83 3.43 -9.77
CA VAL A 183 -15.97 4.21 -10.26
C VAL A 183 -15.65 5.71 -10.24
N GLY A 184 -16.17 6.46 -11.21
CA GLY A 184 -16.02 7.92 -11.23
C GLY A 184 -16.91 8.58 -10.18
N VAL A 185 -16.38 9.63 -9.54
CA VAL A 185 -17.11 10.40 -8.50
C VAL A 185 -17.19 11.88 -8.88
N ASN A 186 -18.35 12.50 -8.63
CA ASN A 186 -18.57 13.92 -8.90
C ASN A 186 -17.54 14.80 -8.14
N LYS A 187 -17.06 15.87 -8.79
CA LYS A 187 -16.03 16.81 -8.29
C LYS A 187 -14.67 16.18 -7.97
N LEU A 188 -14.40 15.02 -8.54
CA LEU A 188 -13.18 14.24 -8.31
C LEU A 188 -12.63 13.69 -9.63
N VAL A 189 -12.67 14.45 -10.71
CA VAL A 189 -12.23 13.97 -12.04
C VAL A 189 -10.74 13.62 -12.04
N ASP A 190 -9.89 14.54 -11.58
CA ASP A 190 -8.44 14.34 -11.45
C ASP A 190 -8.11 13.22 -10.46
N TYR A 191 -8.79 13.21 -9.31
CA TYR A 191 -8.60 12.21 -8.27
C TYR A 191 -9.00 10.81 -8.74
N SER A 192 -10.20 10.65 -9.30
CA SER A 192 -10.69 9.37 -9.81
C SER A 192 -9.74 8.86 -10.90
N ALA A 193 -9.40 9.70 -11.88
CA ALA A 193 -8.45 9.32 -12.94
C ALA A 193 -7.11 8.81 -12.37
N SER A 194 -6.56 9.50 -11.36
CA SER A 194 -5.32 9.07 -10.69
C SER A 194 -5.46 7.74 -9.95
N LYS A 195 -6.64 7.45 -9.37
CA LYS A 195 -6.88 6.21 -8.62
C LYS A 195 -7.22 5.03 -9.52
N PHE A 196 -7.85 5.26 -10.68
CA PHE A 196 -7.96 4.25 -11.75
C PHE A 196 -6.57 3.89 -12.27
N ALA A 197 -5.71 4.90 -12.49
CA ALA A 197 -4.32 4.67 -12.88
C ALA A 197 -3.54 3.87 -11.81
N ALA A 198 -3.78 4.10 -10.52
CA ALA A 198 -3.18 3.32 -9.44
C ALA A 198 -3.63 1.84 -9.44
N VAL A 199 -4.90 1.57 -9.73
CA VAL A 199 -5.38 0.18 -9.90
C VAL A 199 -4.69 -0.47 -11.09
N GLY A 200 -4.68 0.19 -12.25
CA GLY A 200 -4.03 -0.34 -13.45
C GLY A 200 -2.52 -0.52 -13.28
N PHE A 201 -1.85 0.36 -12.53
CA PHE A 201 -0.44 0.21 -12.18
C PHE A 201 -0.17 -1.07 -11.40
N ASP A 202 -0.94 -1.34 -10.35
CA ASP A 202 -0.75 -2.53 -9.51
C ASP A 202 -1.04 -3.82 -10.30
N GLU A 203 -2.12 -3.81 -11.08
CA GLU A 203 -2.49 -4.94 -11.94
C GLU A 203 -1.42 -5.26 -12.98
N ALA A 204 -0.89 -4.24 -13.67
CA ALA A 204 0.16 -4.41 -14.66
C ALA A 204 1.46 -4.91 -14.02
N LEU A 205 1.88 -4.31 -12.90
CA LEU A 205 3.08 -4.73 -12.16
C LEU A 205 2.98 -6.17 -11.70
N ARG A 206 1.83 -6.59 -11.17
CA ARG A 206 1.58 -7.97 -10.73
C ARG A 206 1.78 -8.97 -11.88
N LEU A 207 1.22 -8.67 -13.05
CA LEU A 207 1.36 -9.52 -14.24
C LEU A 207 2.81 -9.58 -14.73
N GLU A 208 3.54 -8.46 -14.69
CA GLU A 208 4.97 -8.42 -15.03
C GLU A 208 5.78 -9.34 -14.11
N LEU A 209 5.58 -9.23 -12.79
CA LEU A 209 6.26 -10.08 -11.80
C LEU A 209 5.91 -11.57 -11.98
N GLU A 210 4.65 -11.89 -12.30
CA GLU A 210 4.21 -13.26 -12.54
C GLU A 210 4.86 -13.85 -13.79
N VAL A 211 4.85 -13.12 -14.91
CA VAL A 211 5.44 -13.56 -16.19
C VAL A 211 6.95 -13.71 -16.10
N GLU A 212 7.62 -12.82 -15.37
CA GLU A 212 9.07 -12.92 -15.10
C GLU A 212 9.44 -13.96 -14.03
N GLY A 213 8.45 -14.63 -13.42
CA GLY A 213 8.66 -15.66 -12.42
C GLY A 213 9.17 -15.13 -11.07
N LYS A 214 8.93 -13.85 -10.74
CA LYS A 214 9.34 -13.19 -9.48
C LYS A 214 8.37 -13.50 -8.33
N ARG A 215 8.24 -14.77 -7.98
CA ARG A 215 7.20 -15.27 -7.06
C ARG A 215 7.36 -14.81 -5.60
N GLY A 216 8.55 -14.40 -5.17
CA GLY A 216 8.77 -13.85 -3.82
C GLY A 216 8.30 -12.40 -3.64
N VAL A 217 7.79 -11.74 -4.69
CA VAL A 217 7.23 -10.39 -4.59
C VAL A 217 5.74 -10.40 -4.88
N SER A 218 4.95 -10.03 -3.88
CA SER A 218 3.50 -9.89 -3.99
C SER A 218 3.07 -8.44 -4.19
N THR A 219 1.89 -8.22 -4.78
CA THR A 219 1.25 -6.91 -4.82
C THR A 219 -0.14 -6.95 -4.19
N THR A 220 -0.64 -5.80 -3.73
CA THR A 220 -2.01 -5.67 -3.23
C THR A 220 -2.53 -4.26 -3.47
N VAL A 221 -3.60 -4.16 -4.24
CA VAL A 221 -4.38 -2.93 -4.35
C VAL A 221 -5.46 -2.89 -3.27
N VAL A 222 -5.52 -1.78 -2.55
CA VAL A 222 -6.57 -1.51 -1.56
C VAL A 222 -7.43 -0.37 -2.07
N CYS A 223 -8.75 -0.58 -2.16
CA CYS A 223 -9.71 0.43 -2.60
C CYS A 223 -10.66 0.84 -1.46
N PRO A 224 -10.23 1.70 -0.52
CA PRO A 224 -11.09 2.12 0.59
C PRO A 224 -12.33 2.88 0.11
N TYR A 225 -13.45 2.69 0.82
CA TYR A 225 -14.57 3.63 0.79
C TYR A 225 -14.26 4.85 1.67
N TYR A 226 -15.18 5.82 1.78
CA TYR A 226 -14.97 7.03 2.58
C TYR A 226 -14.48 6.68 3.99
N VAL A 227 -13.29 7.16 4.33
CA VAL A 227 -12.72 7.07 5.67
C VAL A 227 -12.69 8.47 6.24
N SER A 228 -13.25 8.65 7.44
CA SER A 228 -13.21 9.91 8.18
C SER A 228 -11.77 10.21 8.62
N THR A 229 -10.98 10.71 7.69
CA THR A 229 -9.63 11.25 7.89
C THR A 229 -9.60 12.69 7.38
N GLY A 230 -8.57 13.46 7.74
CA GLY A 230 -8.48 14.88 7.35
C GLY A 230 -8.62 15.15 5.84
N MET A 231 -8.38 14.17 4.96
CA MET A 231 -8.58 14.28 3.52
C MET A 231 -10.06 14.38 3.09
N PHE A 232 -10.98 13.74 3.83
CA PHE A 232 -12.42 13.69 3.53
C PHE A 232 -13.26 14.20 4.70
N GLU A 233 -12.69 15.09 5.51
CA GLU A 233 -13.38 15.67 6.66
C GLU A 233 -14.65 16.41 6.20
N GLY A 234 -15.79 16.10 6.84
CA GLY A 234 -17.09 16.69 6.50
C GLY A 234 -17.90 15.94 5.42
N VAL A 235 -17.36 14.87 4.80
CA VAL A 235 -18.15 14.03 3.89
C VAL A 235 -19.11 13.13 4.67
N LYS A 236 -20.40 13.22 4.37
CA LYS A 236 -21.43 12.31 4.92
C LYS A 236 -21.74 11.23 3.89
N SER A 237 -21.42 9.98 4.19
CA SER A 237 -22.04 8.84 3.50
C SER A 237 -23.52 8.82 3.88
N ARG A 238 -24.41 8.76 2.87
CA ARG A 238 -25.85 8.57 3.10
C ARG A 238 -26.13 7.26 3.82
#